data_AF-A0A1I3PI76-F1
#
_entry.id   AF-A0A1I3PI76-F1
#
_cell.length_a   1.000
_cell.length_b   1.000
_cell.length_c   1.000
_cell.angle_alpha   90.00
_cell.angle_beta   90.00
_cell.angle_gamma   90.00
#
_symmetry.space_group_name_H-M   'P 1'
#
loop_
_entity.id
_entity.type
_entity.pdbx_description
1 polymer ?
#
loop_
_entity_poly.entity_id
_entity_poly.type
_entity_poly.pdbx_seq_one_letter_code
_entity_poly.pdbx_strand_id
1 'polypeptide(L)'
;MNFIDFIIGALLVNAMPHLVFGLTKAHFLGLFGYSPKGNIAYAILQLIACCLIFYFNYGFDALLNNGIFMGGLTVLCLYFIFGKLLVGFYGKQKPE
;
A
#
# COMPACT_ATOMS: atom_id res chain seq x y z
N MET A 1 0.02 -0.51 22.32
CA MET A 1 -0.34 -1.10 21.02
C MET A 1 -1.49 -2.06 21.26
N ASN A 2 -2.69 -1.71 20.82
CA ASN A 2 -3.84 -2.62 20.87
C ASN A 2 -3.88 -3.47 19.58
N PHE A 3 -4.76 -4.47 19.54
CA PHE A 3 -4.90 -5.34 18.36
C PHE A 3 -5.32 -4.54 17.10
N ILE A 4 -6.05 -3.44 17.26
CA ILE A 4 -6.47 -2.58 16.15
C ILE A 4 -5.29 -1.85 15.51
N ASP A 5 -4.33 -1.36 16.31
CA ASP A 5 -3.09 -0.75 15.82
C ASP A 5 -2.30 -1.71 14.94
N PHE A 6 -2.24 -2.98 15.37
CA PHE A 6 -1.60 -4.04 14.61
C PHE A 6 -2.30 -4.26 13.27
N ILE A 7 -3.64 -4.33 13.25
CA ILE A 7 -4.40 -4.51 12.02
C ILE A 7 -4.22 -3.32 11.06
N ILE A 8 -4.26 -2.09 11.57
CA ILE A 8 -4.03 -0.89 10.76
C ILE A 8 -2.63 -0.93 10.15
N GLY A 9 -1.60 -1.20 10.97
CA GLY A 9 -0.23 -1.30 10.51
C GLY A 9 -0.03 -2.42 9.50
N ALA A 10 -0.60 -3.60 9.74
CA ALA A 10 -0.55 -4.74 8.84
C ALA A 10 -1.19 -4.42 7.49
N LEU A 11 -2.37 -3.77 7.47
CA LEU A 11 -3.02 -3.35 6.24
C LEU A 11 -2.21 -2.31 5.47
N LEU A 12 -1.65 -1.31 6.16
CA LEU A 12 -0.83 -0.28 5.52
C LEU A 12 0.45 -0.87 4.91
N VAL A 13 1.16 -1.70 5.67
CA VAL A 13 2.41 -2.33 5.23
C VAL A 13 2.14 -3.38 4.16
N ASN A 14 1.02 -4.10 4.18
CA ASN A 14 0.68 -5.09 3.17
C ASN A 14 0.14 -4.47 1.87
N ALA A 15 -0.43 -3.27 1.92
CA ALA A 15 -0.82 -2.53 0.71
C ALA A 15 0.40 -2.20 -0.18
N MET A 16 1.56 -1.90 0.42
CA MET A 16 2.78 -1.55 -0.30
C MET A 16 3.30 -2.67 -1.23
N PRO A 17 3.59 -3.90 -0.76
CA PRO A 17 4.07 -4.97 -1.62
C PRO A 17 3.04 -5.37 -2.67
N HIS A 18 1.74 -5.43 -2.34
CA HIS A 18 0.71 -5.72 -3.34
C HIS A 18 0.63 -4.65 -4.44
N LEU A 19 0.81 -3.37 -4.10
CA LEU A 19 0.93 -2.32 -5.11
C LEU A 19 2.17 -2.53 -5.98
N VAL A 20 3.33 -2.79 -5.38
CA VAL A 20 4.59 -3.03 -6.10
C VAL A 20 4.47 -4.25 -7.02
N PHE A 21 3.93 -5.37 -6.54
CA PHE A 21 3.70 -6.58 -7.34
C PHE A 21 2.75 -6.32 -8.52
N GLY A 22 1.70 -5.53 -8.28
CA GLY A 22 0.79 -5.10 -9.33
C GLY A 22 1.47 -4.24 -10.40
N LEU A 23 2.35 -3.32 -9.98
CA LEU A 23 3.11 -2.45 -10.88
C LEU A 23 4.19 -3.19 -11.67
N THR A 24 4.93 -4.10 -11.03
CA THR A 24 5.99 -4.90 -11.66
C THR A 24 5.45 -6.11 -12.41
N LYS A 25 4.14 -6.38 -12.31
CA LYS A 25 3.50 -7.60 -12.85
C LYS A 25 4.11 -8.89 -12.29
N ALA A 26 4.62 -8.84 -11.06
CA ALA A 26 5.13 -10.02 -10.39
C ALA A 26 4.01 -11.05 -10.15
N HIS A 27 4.35 -12.33 -10.29
CA HIS A 27 3.42 -13.43 -10.05
C HIS A 27 3.28 -13.67 -8.54
N PHE A 28 2.39 -12.91 -7.89
CA PHE A 28 2.13 -12.97 -6.46
C PHE A 28 0.63 -13.15 -6.18
N LEU A 29 0.31 -14.03 -5.22
CA LEU A 29 -1.08 -14.31 -4.83
C LEU A 29 -1.61 -13.17 -3.95
N GLY A 30 -2.62 -12.46 -4.45
CA GLY A 30 -3.45 -11.55 -3.65
C GLY A 30 -4.84 -12.12 -3.42
N LEU A 31 -5.68 -11.37 -2.70
CA LEU A 31 -7.09 -11.73 -2.47
C LEU A 31 -7.86 -11.98 -3.78
N PHE A 32 -7.50 -11.27 -4.85
CA PHE A 32 -8.10 -11.38 -6.18
C PHE A 32 -7.28 -12.26 -7.15
N GLY A 33 -6.53 -13.23 -6.62
CA GLY A 33 -5.71 -14.17 -7.38
C GLY A 33 -4.33 -13.63 -7.79
N TYR A 34 -3.74 -14.22 -8.83
CA TYR A 34 -2.37 -13.92 -9.30
C TYR A 34 -2.30 -12.76 -10.31
N SER A 35 -3.40 -12.07 -10.57
CA SER A 35 -3.44 -11.02 -11.59
C SER A 35 -2.76 -9.74 -11.08
N PRO A 36 -1.94 -9.05 -11.91
CA PRO A 36 -1.35 -7.76 -11.53
C PRO A 36 -2.42 -6.72 -11.16
N LYS A 37 -3.52 -6.66 -11.92
CA LYS A 37 -4.66 -5.78 -11.61
C LYS A 37 -5.32 -6.14 -10.28
N GLY A 38 -5.42 -7.43 -9.97
CA GLY A 38 -5.92 -7.93 -8.69
C GLY A 38 -5.04 -7.48 -7.52
N ASN A 39 -3.71 -7.54 -7.67
CA ASN A 39 -2.79 -7.04 -6.65
C ASN A 39 -2.93 -5.52 -6.41
N ILE A 40 -3.10 -4.71 -7.47
CA ILE A 40 -3.38 -3.27 -7.31
C ILE A 40 -4.73 -3.04 -6.62
N ALA A 41 -5.78 -3.73 -7.05
CA ALA A 41 -7.11 -3.62 -6.42
C ALA A 41 -7.07 -4.03 -4.94
N TYR A 42 -6.28 -5.05 -4.60
CA TYR A 42 -6.12 -5.48 -3.22
C TYR A 42 -5.36 -4.45 -2.38
N ALA A 43 -4.31 -3.83 -2.93
CA ALA A 43 -3.62 -2.72 -2.27
C ALA A 43 -4.56 -1.53 -1.99
N ILE A 44 -5.41 -1.17 -2.95
CA ILE A 44 -6.42 -0.09 -2.79
C ILE A 44 -7.42 -0.46 -1.69
N LEU A 45 -7.91 -1.70 -1.67
CA LEU A 45 -8.83 -2.17 -0.64
C LEU A 45 -8.21 -2.06 0.77
N GLN A 46 -6.95 -2.47 0.92
CA GLN A 46 -6.24 -2.40 2.20
C GLN A 46 -5.98 -0.96 2.64
N LEU A 47 -5.64 -0.06 1.71
CA LEU A 47 -5.50 1.37 1.98
C LEU A 47 -6.81 1.98 2.49
N ILE A 48 -7.93 1.70 1.81
CA ILE A 48 -9.24 2.21 2.24
C ILE A 48 -9.60 1.64 3.61
N ALA A 49 -9.41 0.33 3.81
CA ALA A 49 -9.69 -0.32 5.08
C ALA A 49 -8.84 0.25 6.23
N CYS A 50 -7.53 0.47 6.04
CA CYS A 50 -6.69 1.01 7.10
C CYS A 50 -7.08 2.45 7.47
N CYS A 51 -7.39 3.30 6.48
CA CYS A 51 -7.83 4.68 6.71
C CYS A 51 -9.18 4.73 7.43
N LEU A 52 -10.15 3.90 7.03
CA LEU A 52 -11.46 3.84 7.67
C LEU A 52 -11.35 3.33 9.12
N ILE A 53 -10.61 2.24 9.35
CA ILE A 53 -10.42 1.68 10.70
C ILE A 53 -9.72 2.72 11.59
N PHE A 54 -8.67 3.38 11.08
CA PHE A 54 -7.98 4.42 11.83
C PHE A 54 -8.94 5.58 12.17
N TYR A 55 -9.66 6.10 11.18
CA TYR A 55 -10.58 7.22 11.36
C TYR A 55 -11.67 6.93 12.40
N PHE A 56 -12.28 5.75 12.36
CA PHE A 56 -13.34 5.40 13.32
C PHE A 56 -12.85 5.13 14.74
N ASN A 57 -11.58 4.74 14.92
CA ASN A 57 -11.03 4.46 16.26
C ASN A 57 -10.34 5.68 16.89
N TYR A 58 -9.72 6.54 16.09
CA TYR A 58 -8.85 7.60 16.59
C TYR A 58 -9.23 9.01 16.12
N GLY A 59 -10.10 9.13 15.11
CA GLY A 59 -10.51 10.40 14.52
C GLY A 59 -9.48 11.01 13.56
N PHE A 60 -9.84 12.15 12.98
CA PHE A 60 -9.03 12.84 11.97
C PHE A 60 -7.78 13.52 12.57
N ASP A 61 -7.91 14.13 13.75
CA ASP A 61 -6.79 14.83 14.39
C ASP A 61 -5.66 13.87 14.76
N ALA A 62 -5.98 12.65 15.18
CA ALA A 62 -4.98 11.63 15.46
C ALA A 62 -4.25 11.16 14.19
N LEU A 63 -4.88 11.27 13.02
CA LEU A 63 -4.28 10.88 11.75
C LEU A 63 -3.10 11.80 11.42
N LEU A 64 -3.33 13.11 11.49
CA LEU A 64 -2.29 14.11 11.19
C LEU A 64 -1.16 14.14 12.23
N ASN A 65 -1.46 13.79 13.48
CA ASN A 65 -0.49 13.77 14.57
C ASN A 65 0.28 12.43 14.69
N ASN A 66 -0.08 11.40 13.93
CA ASN A 66 0.62 10.12 13.92
C ASN A 66 1.66 10.08 12.80
N GLY A 67 2.89 10.50 13.10
CA GLY A 67 3.98 10.60 12.13
C GLY A 67 4.33 9.28 11.41
N ILE A 68 4.24 8.14 12.10
CA ILE A 68 4.52 6.82 11.48
C ILE A 68 3.43 6.47 10.47
N PHE A 69 2.16 6.60 10.86
CA PHE A 69 1.05 6.31 9.96
C PHE A 69 1.05 7.25 8.75
N MET A 70 1.22 8.56 8.97
CA MET A 70 1.30 9.54 7.90
C MET A 70 2.51 9.35 6.99
N GLY A 71 3.67 8.99 7.56
CA GLY A 71 4.86 8.65 6.78
C GLY A 71 4.60 7.45 5.87
N GLY A 72 4.06 6.36 6.42
CA GLY A 72 3.72 5.16 5.66
C GLY A 72 2.65 5.42 4.59
N LEU A 73 1.61 6.19 4.92
CA LEU A 73 0.56 6.59 3.99
C LEU A 73 1.13 7.42 2.84
N THR A 74 2.01 8.38 3.15
CA THR A 74 2.69 9.21 2.16
C THR A 74 3.51 8.36 1.20
N VAL A 75 4.33 7.43 1.72
CA VAL A 75 5.12 6.51 0.88
C VAL A 75 4.23 5.68 -0.04
N LEU A 76 3.13 5.12 0.48
CA LEU A 76 2.19 4.35 -0.32
C LEU A 76 1.55 5.20 -1.43
N CYS A 77 1.11 6.43 -1.12
CA CYS A 77 0.58 7.37 -2.12
C CYS A 77 1.63 7.73 -3.19
N LEU A 78 2.89 7.94 -2.79
CA LEU A 78 3.98 8.17 -3.73
C LEU A 78 4.20 6.98 -4.67
N TYR A 79 4.09 5.74 -4.19
CA TYR A 79 4.13 4.56 -5.07
C TYR A 79 2.93 4.49 -6.02
N PHE A 80 1.75 4.93 -5.62
CA PHE A 80 0.61 5.00 -6.56
C PHE A 80 0.85 6.01 -7.68
N ILE A 81 1.45 7.16 -7.37
CA ILE A 81 1.71 8.24 -8.32
C ILE A 81 2.92 7.91 -9.21
N PHE A 82 4.05 7.61 -8.58
CA PHE A 82 5.35 7.46 -9.26
C PHE A 82 5.71 6.01 -9.59
N GLY A 83 5.03 5.02 -9.03
CA GLY A 83 5.44 3.62 -9.16
C GLY A 83 5.49 3.12 -10.59
N LYS A 84 4.54 3.54 -11.45
CA LYS A 84 4.60 3.21 -12.90
C LYS A 84 5.81 3.84 -13.58
N LEU A 85 6.16 5.07 -13.20
CA LEU A 85 7.32 5.78 -13.76
C LEU A 85 8.62 5.10 -13.33
N LEU A 86 8.75 4.76 -12.04
CA LEU A 86 9.91 4.07 -11.48
C LEU A 86 10.12 2.69 -12.12
N VAL A 87 9.07 1.88 -12.21
CA VAL A 87 9.13 0.55 -12.86
C VAL A 87 9.46 0.69 -14.35
N GLY A 88 8.89 1.69 -15.03
CA GLY A 88 9.19 1.97 -16.43
C GLY A 88 10.62 2.48 -16.68
N PHE A 89 11.22 3.19 -15.72
CA PHE A 89 12.61 3.60 -15.77
C PHE A 89 13.55 2.41 -15.54
N TYR A 90 13.29 1.61 -14.51
CA TYR A 90 14.12 0.46 -14.15
C TYR A 90 14.04 -0.67 -15.18
N GLY A 91 12.84 -0.98 -15.70
CA GLY A 91 12.64 -2.02 -16.70
C GLY A 91 13.30 -1.75 -18.06
N LYS A 92 13.83 -0.55 -18.29
CA LYS A 92 14.64 -0.20 -19.48
C LYS A 92 16.13 -0.52 -19.31
N GLN A 93 16.58 -0.82 -18.09
CA GLN A 93 17.96 -1.22 -17.86
C GLN A 93 18.15 -2.65 -18.38
N LYS A 94 19.15 -2.85 -19.24
CA LYS A 94 19.55 -4.20 -19.66
C LYS A 94 20.11 -4.92 -18.43
N PRO A 95 19.73 -6.18 -18.15
CA PRO A 95 20.45 -6.97 -17.18
C PRO A 95 21.91 -7.07 -17.62
N GLU A 96 22.83 -6.79 -16.70
CA GLU A 96 24.27 -6.96 -16.90
C GLU A 96 24.65 -8.42 -17.16
#